data_AF-A0AAN8WIJ3-F1
#
_entry.id   AF-A0AAN8WIJ3-F1
#
_cell.length_a   1.000
_cell.length_b   1.000
_cell.length_c   1.000
_cell.angle_alpha   90.00
_cell.angle_beta   90.00
_cell.angle_gamma   90.00
#
_symmetry.space_group_name_H-M   'P 1'
#
loop_
_entity.id
_entity.type
_entity.pdbx_description
1 polymer ?
#
loop_
_entity_poly.entity_id
_entity_poly.type
_entity_poly.pdbx_seq_one_letter_code
_entity_poly.pdbx_strand_id
1 'polypeptide(L)'
;MLTDAKYLLSSLSEALARPRLHCSRFYLLTDRELTMLMAKPSCNTLNGVASKIFNNVSTLKWRENMITGVESTEGEQLTLPEPVLFSFDKQNSHEGGVSVGLHVQQIIDELHKAVKQSLKTSVEVLGQEGRLFRSLLQEQPTSAVVLSWRVWWAAGMDVALRNRAKGKKDAFQNALAAVSNDIIFLLEAMGCGTDNDYLNNEKTEEEGTAPLSSVRTSSRLSSQTARRATEPPIPSANCLPLLMACLHARDIIATLIRKNTSRVDCFSWLSHLRYTWQSSESKLMLQAAHCILEYGCEYSGCGAPDYVLTQISERSILVIINALSAHTPPMLFGEL
;
A
#
# COMPACT_ATOMS: atom_id res chain seq x y z
N MET A 1 24.51 -44.91 21.15
CA MET A 1 24.02 -43.74 21.93
C MET A 1 24.45 -42.42 21.30
N LEU A 2 25.72 -41.99 21.42
CA LEU A 2 26.19 -40.71 20.85
C LEU A 2 26.20 -40.68 19.31
N THR A 3 26.50 -41.80 18.67
CA THR A 3 26.51 -41.94 17.20
C THR A 3 25.09 -41.92 16.63
N ASP A 4 24.14 -42.56 17.31
CA ASP A 4 22.73 -42.60 16.89
C ASP A 4 22.07 -41.21 17.05
N ALA A 5 22.39 -40.50 18.12
CA ALA A 5 21.93 -39.12 18.31
C ALA A 5 22.43 -38.17 17.22
N LYS A 6 23.72 -38.29 16.82
CA LYS A 6 24.29 -37.52 15.70
C LYS A 6 23.63 -37.86 14.37
N TYR A 7 23.38 -39.14 14.11
CA TYR A 7 22.69 -39.58 12.91
C TYR A 7 21.25 -39.02 12.82
N LEU A 8 20.49 -39.10 13.93
CA LEU A 8 19.13 -38.55 13.99
C LEU A 8 19.10 -37.03 13.80
N LEU A 9 20.04 -36.29 14.41
CA LEU A 9 20.17 -34.85 14.20
C LEU A 9 20.48 -34.49 12.75
N SER A 10 21.40 -35.23 12.11
CA SER A 10 21.73 -35.04 10.70
C SER A 10 20.53 -35.32 9.79
N SER A 11 19.80 -36.40 10.05
CA SER A 11 18.62 -36.78 9.28
C SER A 11 17.47 -35.78 9.44
N LEU A 12 17.25 -35.26 10.66
CA LEU A 12 16.27 -34.20 10.90
C LEU A 12 16.66 -32.90 10.20
N SER A 13 17.94 -32.51 10.26
CA SER A 13 18.44 -31.32 9.58
C SER A 13 18.21 -31.40 8.06
N GLU A 14 18.48 -32.55 7.45
CA GLU A 14 18.22 -32.77 6.03
C GLU A 14 16.72 -32.74 5.70
N ALA A 15 15.88 -33.33 6.53
CA ALA A 15 14.43 -33.32 6.36
C ALA A 15 13.84 -31.90 6.43
N LEU A 16 14.35 -31.04 7.31
CA LEU A 16 13.95 -29.63 7.43
C LEU A 16 14.54 -28.74 6.33
N ALA A 17 15.66 -29.14 5.71
CA ALA A 17 16.25 -28.40 4.60
C ALA A 17 15.37 -28.48 3.33
N ARG A 18 14.76 -29.65 3.06
CA ARG A 18 13.92 -29.89 1.87
C ARG A 18 12.80 -28.84 1.66
N PRO A 19 11.89 -28.58 2.62
CA PRO A 19 10.86 -27.55 2.46
C PRO A 19 11.44 -26.14 2.31
N ARG A 20 12.57 -25.84 2.96
CA ARG A 20 13.25 -24.53 2.89
C ARG A 20 13.86 -24.26 1.52
N LEU A 21 14.20 -25.30 0.75
CA LEU A 21 14.66 -25.15 -0.63
C LEU A 21 13.53 -24.70 -1.56
N HIS A 22 12.28 -25.09 -1.28
CA HIS A 22 11.12 -24.70 -2.07
C HIS A 22 10.55 -23.34 -1.67
N CYS A 23 10.61 -23.00 -0.38
CA CYS A 23 10.14 -21.71 0.14
C CYS A 23 11.21 -21.11 1.07
N SER A 24 11.91 -20.09 0.58
CA SER A 24 12.94 -19.38 1.35
C SER A 24 12.39 -18.67 2.59
N ARG A 25 11.09 -18.34 2.63
CA ARG A 25 10.47 -17.74 3.81
C ARG A 25 10.42 -18.69 5.02
N PHE A 26 10.61 -19.99 4.84
CA PHE A 26 10.73 -20.94 5.94
C PHE A 26 12.02 -20.81 6.76
N TYR A 27 13.00 -20.03 6.30
CA TYR A 27 14.13 -19.64 7.15
C TYR A 27 13.73 -18.66 8.28
N LEU A 28 12.54 -18.05 8.20
CA LEU A 28 11.97 -17.22 9.27
C LEU A 28 11.29 -18.04 10.38
N LEU A 29 11.08 -19.34 10.14
CA LEU A 29 10.44 -20.24 11.09
C LEU A 29 11.50 -20.96 11.93
N THR A 30 11.18 -21.15 13.21
CA THR A 30 11.97 -22.03 14.07
C THR A 30 11.82 -23.49 13.62
N ASP A 31 12.81 -24.33 13.88
CA ASP A 31 12.77 -25.76 13.52
C ASP A 31 11.54 -26.46 14.13
N ARG A 32 11.10 -26.04 15.33
CA ARG A 32 9.90 -26.57 16.00
C ARG A 32 8.62 -26.21 15.24
N GLU A 33 8.48 -24.97 14.78
CA GLU A 33 7.32 -24.51 14.03
C GLU A 33 7.23 -25.19 12.66
N LEU A 34 8.35 -25.27 11.95
CA LEU A 34 8.42 -25.97 10.67
C LEU A 34 8.12 -27.46 10.83
N THR A 35 8.65 -28.11 11.87
CA THR A 35 8.33 -29.51 12.18
C THR A 35 6.84 -29.70 12.47
N MET A 36 6.21 -28.79 13.24
CA MET A 36 4.77 -28.85 13.53
C MET A 36 3.93 -28.71 12.25
N LEU A 37 4.31 -27.77 11.37
CA LEU A 37 3.66 -27.55 10.10
C LEU A 37 3.78 -28.79 9.19
N MET A 38 4.95 -29.41 9.14
CA MET A 38 5.19 -30.62 8.34
C MET A 38 4.51 -31.86 8.91
N ALA A 39 4.43 -31.99 10.24
CA ALA A 39 3.86 -33.16 10.90
C ALA A 39 2.34 -33.22 10.77
N LYS A 40 1.65 -32.06 10.83
CA LYS A 40 0.20 -31.99 10.70
C LYS A 40 -0.21 -30.75 9.89
N PRO A 41 0.05 -30.75 8.57
CA PRO A 41 -0.27 -29.60 7.76
C PRO A 41 -1.79 -29.43 7.65
N SER A 42 -2.27 -28.31 8.13
CA SER A 42 -3.69 -27.96 8.23
C SER A 42 -3.86 -26.44 8.20
N CYS A 43 -5.10 -26.00 8.00
CA CYS A 43 -5.47 -24.58 8.10
C CYS A 43 -4.97 -23.96 9.42
N ASN A 44 -5.21 -24.64 10.55
CA ASN A 44 -4.82 -24.14 11.87
C ASN A 44 -3.29 -24.01 12.03
N THR A 45 -2.53 -24.99 11.57
CA THR A 45 -1.06 -24.93 11.67
C THR A 45 -0.45 -23.89 10.76
N LEU A 46 -0.99 -23.71 9.53
CA LEU A 46 -0.49 -22.69 8.61
C LEU A 46 -0.86 -21.28 9.09
N ASN A 47 -2.10 -21.07 9.54
CA ASN A 47 -2.52 -19.79 10.12
C ASN A 47 -1.67 -19.43 11.35
N GLY A 48 -1.28 -20.42 12.17
CA GLY A 48 -0.41 -20.20 13.33
C GLY A 48 1.00 -19.69 13.01
N VAL A 49 1.49 -19.88 11.78
CA VAL A 49 2.80 -19.39 11.32
C VAL A 49 2.69 -18.34 10.21
N ALA A 50 1.48 -18.00 9.75
CA ALA A 50 1.24 -17.14 8.60
C ALA A 50 1.86 -15.74 8.78
N SER A 51 1.77 -15.15 9.96
CA SER A 51 2.34 -13.83 10.26
C SER A 51 3.87 -13.76 10.18
N LYS A 52 4.57 -14.92 10.23
CA LYS A 52 6.02 -15.00 10.02
C LYS A 52 6.40 -15.23 8.55
N ILE A 53 5.50 -15.83 7.78
CA ILE A 53 5.72 -16.15 6.36
C ILE A 53 5.25 -15.01 5.47
N PHE A 54 4.18 -14.33 5.83
CA PHE A 54 3.54 -13.29 5.03
C PHE A 54 3.58 -11.96 5.79
N ASN A 55 4.10 -10.93 5.13
CA ASN A 55 4.10 -9.57 5.64
C ASN A 55 2.67 -9.02 5.65
N ASN A 56 2.26 -8.39 6.76
CA ASN A 56 0.96 -7.73 6.91
C ASN A 56 -0.27 -8.57 6.55
N VAL A 57 -0.20 -9.90 6.75
CA VAL A 57 -1.35 -10.81 6.64
C VAL A 57 -1.78 -11.22 8.03
N SER A 58 -3.03 -10.92 8.37
CA SER A 58 -3.67 -11.34 9.63
C SER A 58 -4.19 -12.77 9.53
N THR A 59 -4.87 -13.10 8.44
CA THR A 59 -5.49 -14.41 8.22
C THR A 59 -5.45 -14.82 6.75
N LEU A 60 -5.31 -16.12 6.51
CA LEU A 60 -5.54 -16.71 5.19
C LEU A 60 -7.03 -17.04 5.06
N LYS A 61 -7.61 -16.81 3.89
CA LYS A 61 -9.01 -17.14 3.59
C LYS A 61 -9.12 -18.54 3.01
N TRP A 62 -10.01 -19.34 3.58
CA TRP A 62 -10.18 -20.75 3.24
C TRP A 62 -11.57 -21.03 2.68
N ARG A 63 -11.61 -21.89 1.68
CA ARG A 63 -12.83 -22.59 1.21
C ARG A 63 -12.50 -24.07 1.19
N GLU A 64 -13.08 -24.84 2.12
CA GLU A 64 -12.73 -26.24 2.34
C GLU A 64 -11.22 -26.42 2.59
N ASN A 65 -10.50 -27.07 1.67
CA ASN A 65 -9.05 -27.26 1.73
C ASN A 65 -8.28 -26.33 0.79
N MET A 66 -8.92 -25.32 0.22
CA MET A 66 -8.30 -24.37 -0.71
C MET A 66 -8.15 -22.99 -0.08
N ILE A 67 -7.00 -22.37 -0.31
CA ILE A 67 -6.73 -20.99 0.06
C ILE A 67 -7.17 -20.10 -1.09
N THR A 68 -8.10 -19.19 -0.81
CA THR A 68 -8.71 -18.33 -1.84
C THR A 68 -8.23 -16.89 -1.77
N GLY A 69 -7.51 -16.51 -0.72
CA GLY A 69 -7.13 -15.12 -0.49
C GLY A 69 -6.43 -14.90 0.84
N VAL A 70 -6.14 -13.63 1.10
CA VAL A 70 -5.57 -13.14 2.35
C VAL A 70 -6.40 -11.97 2.87
N GLU A 71 -6.30 -11.75 4.18
CA GLU A 71 -6.79 -10.55 4.85
C GLU A 71 -5.64 -9.90 5.60
N SER A 72 -5.53 -8.59 5.51
CA SER A 72 -4.55 -7.79 6.24
C SER A 72 -4.95 -7.54 7.69
N THR A 73 -4.05 -6.95 8.47
CA THR A 73 -4.32 -6.52 9.85
C THR A 73 -5.37 -5.42 9.95
N GLU A 74 -5.58 -4.67 8.87
CA GLU A 74 -6.51 -3.54 8.76
C GLU A 74 -7.86 -3.97 8.17
N GLY A 75 -8.02 -5.26 7.85
CA GLY A 75 -9.24 -5.82 7.27
C GLY A 75 -9.37 -5.68 5.75
N GLU A 76 -8.35 -5.17 5.05
CA GLU A 76 -8.30 -5.25 3.59
C GLU A 76 -8.16 -6.70 3.15
N GLN A 77 -8.86 -7.07 2.08
CA GLN A 77 -8.92 -8.42 1.57
C GLN A 77 -8.41 -8.48 0.15
N LEU A 78 -7.61 -9.50 -0.16
CA LEU A 78 -7.11 -9.77 -1.50
C LEU A 78 -7.42 -11.22 -1.89
N THR A 79 -8.07 -11.39 -3.03
CA THR A 79 -8.42 -12.71 -3.58
C THR A 79 -7.31 -13.20 -4.50
N LEU A 80 -6.96 -14.48 -4.41
CA LEU A 80 -6.00 -15.11 -5.32
C LEU A 80 -6.64 -15.34 -6.69
N PRO A 81 -5.92 -15.16 -7.80
CA PRO A 81 -6.41 -15.48 -9.14
C PRO A 81 -6.82 -16.95 -9.24
N GLU A 82 -5.94 -17.84 -8.78
CA GLU A 82 -6.21 -19.28 -8.68
C GLU A 82 -6.16 -19.75 -7.22
N PRO A 83 -7.25 -20.34 -6.69
CA PRO A 83 -7.22 -20.93 -5.35
C PRO A 83 -6.18 -22.04 -5.22
N VAL A 84 -5.41 -22.02 -4.14
CA VAL A 84 -4.34 -23.01 -3.91
C VAL A 84 -4.85 -24.14 -3.03
N LEU A 85 -4.84 -25.36 -3.54
CA LEU A 85 -5.17 -26.55 -2.76
C LEU A 85 -4.08 -26.80 -1.70
N PHE A 86 -4.47 -26.78 -0.43
CA PHE A 86 -3.61 -27.12 0.69
C PHE A 86 -4.11 -28.41 1.33
N SER A 87 -4.04 -29.51 0.56
CA SER A 87 -4.45 -30.85 0.96
C SER A 87 -3.25 -31.78 1.02
N PHE A 88 -3.29 -32.75 1.94
CA PHE A 88 -2.21 -33.71 2.14
C PHE A 88 -2.77 -35.12 2.09
N ASP A 89 -2.31 -35.88 1.09
CA ASP A 89 -2.67 -37.28 0.98
C ASP A 89 -1.95 -38.07 2.08
N LYS A 90 -2.71 -38.76 2.92
CA LYS A 90 -2.17 -39.52 4.07
C LYS A 90 -1.32 -40.72 3.63
N GLN A 91 -1.36 -41.08 2.34
CA GLN A 91 -0.70 -42.28 1.83
C GLN A 91 0.80 -42.09 1.54
N ASN A 92 1.28 -40.86 1.32
CA ASN A 92 2.69 -40.56 1.02
C ASN A 92 3.36 -39.70 2.11
N SER A 93 3.43 -40.23 3.32
CA SER A 93 4.00 -39.57 4.52
C SER A 93 5.49 -39.23 4.43
N HIS A 94 6.23 -39.77 3.46
CA HIS A 94 7.66 -39.48 3.25
C HIS A 94 7.94 -38.19 2.46
N GLU A 95 6.94 -37.62 1.77
CA GLU A 95 7.09 -36.39 0.95
C GLU A 95 6.35 -35.16 1.54
N GLY A 96 5.71 -35.31 2.71
CA GLY A 96 4.88 -34.26 3.30
C GLY A 96 5.59 -32.93 3.54
N GLY A 97 6.90 -32.92 3.77
CA GLY A 97 7.68 -31.69 3.88
C GLY A 97 7.83 -30.95 2.57
N VAL A 98 8.17 -31.68 1.49
CA VAL A 98 8.37 -31.11 0.15
C VAL A 98 7.07 -30.47 -0.35
N SER A 99 5.93 -31.13 -0.13
CA SER A 99 4.62 -30.60 -0.55
C SER A 99 4.21 -29.33 0.21
N VAL A 100 4.51 -29.22 1.52
CA VAL A 100 4.26 -27.99 2.28
C VAL A 100 5.03 -26.80 1.71
N GLY A 101 6.33 -26.97 1.41
CA GLY A 101 7.16 -25.91 0.83
C GLY A 101 6.65 -25.47 -0.53
N LEU A 102 6.28 -26.42 -1.40
CA LEU A 102 5.71 -26.15 -2.71
C LEU A 102 4.36 -25.42 -2.63
N HIS A 103 3.45 -25.89 -1.78
CA HIS A 103 2.14 -25.24 -1.64
C HIS A 103 2.28 -23.81 -1.09
N VAL A 104 3.14 -23.58 -0.10
CA VAL A 104 3.36 -22.22 0.42
C VAL A 104 4.01 -21.32 -0.63
N GLN A 105 4.97 -21.83 -1.40
CA GLN A 105 5.55 -21.08 -2.52
C GLN A 105 4.49 -20.74 -3.58
N GLN A 106 3.59 -21.68 -3.89
CA GLN A 106 2.48 -21.45 -4.81
C GLN A 106 1.53 -20.34 -4.29
N ILE A 107 1.24 -20.30 -2.98
CA ILE A 107 0.45 -19.20 -2.39
C ILE A 107 1.16 -17.85 -2.60
N ILE A 108 2.48 -17.78 -2.39
CA ILE A 108 3.27 -16.56 -2.60
C ILE A 108 3.20 -16.14 -4.08
N ASP A 109 3.34 -17.09 -5.01
CA ASP A 109 3.30 -16.81 -6.45
C ASP A 109 1.92 -16.30 -6.89
N GLU A 110 0.84 -16.91 -6.40
CA GLU A 110 -0.53 -16.44 -6.66
C GLU A 110 -0.81 -15.07 -6.03
N LEU A 111 -0.23 -14.80 -4.87
CA LEU A 111 -0.36 -13.48 -4.22
C LEU A 111 0.37 -12.40 -5.02
N HIS A 112 1.58 -12.68 -5.52
CA HIS A 112 2.30 -11.77 -6.42
C HIS A 112 1.52 -11.52 -7.72
N LYS A 113 0.90 -12.56 -8.30
CA LYS A 113 0.02 -12.40 -9.47
C LYS A 113 -1.18 -11.51 -9.16
N ALA A 114 -1.83 -11.72 -8.01
CA ALA A 114 -2.96 -10.92 -7.54
C ALA A 114 -2.59 -9.42 -7.46
N VAL A 115 -1.52 -9.11 -6.73
CA VAL A 115 -1.02 -7.72 -6.56
C VAL A 115 -0.65 -7.12 -7.92
N LYS A 116 0.03 -7.87 -8.80
CA LYS A 116 0.42 -7.40 -10.13
C LYS A 116 -0.79 -7.10 -11.02
N GLN A 117 -1.83 -7.94 -10.97
CA GLN A 117 -3.08 -7.72 -11.71
C GLN A 117 -3.85 -6.50 -11.20
N SER A 118 -4.02 -6.37 -9.88
CA SER A 118 -4.63 -5.20 -9.26
C SER A 118 -3.89 -3.92 -9.60
N LEU A 119 -2.55 -3.92 -9.47
CA LEU A 119 -1.72 -2.77 -9.81
C LEU A 119 -1.86 -2.37 -11.27
N LYS A 120 -1.79 -3.33 -12.21
CA LYS A 120 -2.01 -3.06 -13.63
C LYS A 120 -3.37 -2.39 -13.87
N THR A 121 -4.42 -2.97 -13.27
CA THR A 121 -5.79 -2.49 -13.41
C THR A 121 -5.94 -1.08 -12.87
N SER A 122 -5.42 -0.82 -11.66
CA SER A 122 -5.45 0.50 -11.03
C SER A 122 -4.67 1.54 -11.84
N VAL A 123 -3.51 1.21 -12.41
CA VAL A 123 -2.73 2.14 -13.26
C VAL A 123 -3.49 2.49 -14.52
N GLU A 124 -4.06 1.50 -15.22
CA GLU A 124 -4.78 1.70 -16.48
C GLU A 124 -6.06 2.53 -16.27
N VAL A 125 -6.86 2.17 -15.26
CA VAL A 125 -8.13 2.84 -14.96
C VAL A 125 -7.88 4.28 -14.49
N LEU A 126 -6.91 4.50 -13.60
CA LEU A 126 -6.58 5.86 -13.14
C LEU A 126 -6.06 6.73 -14.29
N GLY A 127 -5.35 6.13 -15.25
CA GLY A 127 -4.89 6.82 -16.46
C GLY A 127 -6.01 7.25 -17.40
N GLN A 128 -7.08 6.45 -17.50
CA GLN A 128 -8.25 6.76 -18.32
C GLN A 128 -9.12 7.85 -17.68
N GLU A 129 -9.37 7.75 -16.38
CA GLU A 129 -10.21 8.71 -15.64
C GLU A 129 -9.50 10.03 -15.35
N GLY A 130 -8.18 10.00 -15.19
CA GLY A 130 -7.35 11.19 -14.94
C GLY A 130 -7.55 11.83 -13.55
N ARG A 131 -8.30 11.18 -12.65
CA ARG A 131 -8.57 11.63 -11.28
C ARG A 131 -8.94 10.46 -10.38
N LEU A 132 -8.83 10.64 -9.07
CA LEU A 132 -9.36 9.70 -8.09
C LEU A 132 -10.90 9.67 -8.12
N PHE A 133 -11.47 8.49 -7.87
CA PHE A 133 -12.91 8.26 -7.78
C PHE A 133 -13.21 7.10 -6.83
N ARG A 134 -14.46 7.02 -6.34
CA ARG A 134 -14.81 6.21 -5.18
C ARG A 134 -14.66 4.71 -5.41
N SER A 135 -15.15 4.18 -6.53
CA SER A 135 -15.09 2.74 -6.80
C SER A 135 -13.66 2.22 -6.90
N LEU A 136 -12.69 3.04 -7.34
CA LEU A 136 -11.27 2.68 -7.30
C LEU A 136 -10.80 2.37 -5.87
N LEU A 137 -11.20 3.18 -4.89
CA LEU A 137 -10.83 3.01 -3.48
C LEU A 137 -11.53 1.82 -2.80
N GLN A 138 -12.67 1.38 -3.34
CA GLN A 138 -13.50 0.32 -2.74
C GLN A 138 -13.20 -1.05 -3.35
N GLU A 139 -12.89 -1.10 -4.65
CA GLU A 139 -12.72 -2.35 -5.39
C GLU A 139 -11.27 -2.82 -5.48
N GLN A 140 -10.30 -1.89 -5.42
CA GLN A 140 -8.89 -2.22 -5.55
C GLN A 140 -8.18 -2.19 -4.18
N PRO A 141 -7.16 -3.05 -3.98
CA PRO A 141 -6.30 -2.95 -2.81
C PRO A 141 -5.68 -1.55 -2.68
N THR A 142 -5.69 -1.00 -1.47
CA THR A 142 -5.14 0.30 -1.14
C THR A 142 -3.69 0.45 -1.60
N SER A 143 -2.85 -0.58 -1.42
CA SER A 143 -1.48 -0.58 -1.92
C SER A 143 -1.39 -0.40 -3.44
N ALA A 144 -2.25 -1.07 -4.21
CA ALA A 144 -2.30 -0.93 -5.66
C ALA A 144 -2.74 0.47 -6.09
N VAL A 145 -3.75 1.05 -5.42
CA VAL A 145 -4.20 2.43 -5.71
C VAL A 145 -3.10 3.45 -5.38
N VAL A 146 -2.44 3.32 -4.22
CA VAL A 146 -1.34 4.22 -3.82
C VAL A 146 -0.21 4.20 -4.84
N LEU A 147 0.24 3.01 -5.25
CA LEU A 147 1.32 2.89 -6.22
C LEU A 147 0.91 3.44 -7.59
N SER A 148 -0.33 3.20 -8.01
CA SER A 148 -0.87 3.71 -9.28
C SER A 148 -0.95 5.23 -9.30
N TRP A 149 -1.42 5.83 -8.21
CA TRP A 149 -1.46 7.27 -8.07
C TRP A 149 -0.04 7.86 -8.08
N ARG A 150 0.93 7.23 -7.41
CA ARG A 150 2.34 7.68 -7.43
C ARG A 150 2.96 7.65 -8.82
N VAL A 151 2.58 6.70 -9.68
CA VAL A 151 3.00 6.66 -11.09
C VAL A 151 2.49 7.90 -11.83
N TRP A 152 1.18 8.15 -11.78
CA TRP A 152 0.55 9.25 -12.51
C TRP A 152 0.95 10.61 -11.98
N TRP A 153 1.09 10.74 -10.66
CA TRP A 153 1.65 11.92 -10.01
C TRP A 153 3.06 12.22 -10.53
N ALA A 154 3.98 11.25 -10.49
CA ALA A 154 5.36 11.45 -10.94
C ALA A 154 5.43 11.82 -12.43
N ALA A 155 4.64 11.15 -13.28
CA ALA A 155 4.54 11.47 -14.70
C ALA A 155 3.98 12.88 -14.94
N GLY A 156 2.94 13.27 -14.19
CA GLY A 156 2.37 14.62 -14.23
C GLY A 156 3.38 15.70 -13.83
N MET A 157 4.20 15.42 -12.81
CA MET A 157 5.26 16.33 -12.37
C MET A 157 6.38 16.47 -13.41
N ASP A 158 6.78 15.38 -14.07
CA ASP A 158 7.74 15.43 -15.19
C ASP A 158 7.21 16.31 -16.34
N VAL A 159 5.92 16.19 -16.67
CA VAL A 159 5.26 17.05 -17.67
C VAL A 159 5.24 18.51 -17.20
N ALA A 160 4.94 18.77 -15.93
CA ALA A 160 4.93 20.11 -15.35
C ALA A 160 6.32 20.76 -15.40
N LEU A 161 7.39 20.01 -15.08
CA LEU A 161 8.78 20.43 -15.19
C LEU A 161 9.17 20.77 -16.63
N ARG A 162 8.81 19.92 -17.60
CA ARG A 162 9.06 20.20 -19.03
C ARG A 162 8.30 21.43 -19.52
N ASN A 163 7.06 21.62 -19.06
CA ASN A 163 6.26 22.81 -19.37
C ASN A 163 6.87 24.08 -18.76
N ARG A 164 7.39 24.00 -17.53
CA ARG A 164 8.10 25.09 -16.88
C ARG A 164 9.39 25.45 -17.63
N ALA A 165 10.15 24.46 -18.11
CA ALA A 165 11.33 24.66 -18.97
C ALA A 165 10.98 25.43 -20.26
N LYS A 166 9.78 25.20 -20.80
CA LYS A 166 9.23 25.91 -21.98
C LYS A 166 8.63 27.30 -21.65
N GLY A 167 8.76 27.77 -20.41
CA GLY A 167 8.29 29.10 -19.99
C GLY A 167 6.85 29.17 -19.48
N LYS A 168 6.12 28.05 -19.39
CA LYS A 168 4.76 28.05 -18.82
C LYS A 168 4.82 28.19 -17.29
N LYS A 169 4.50 29.40 -16.80
CA LYS A 169 4.64 29.71 -15.36
C LYS A 169 3.64 28.96 -14.49
N ASP A 170 2.45 28.67 -14.99
CA ASP A 170 1.35 28.10 -14.19
C ASP A 170 1.42 26.57 -14.03
N ALA A 171 2.38 25.91 -14.69
CA ALA A 171 2.48 24.45 -14.70
C ALA A 171 2.54 23.82 -13.29
N PHE A 172 3.30 24.43 -12.37
CA PHE A 172 3.40 23.94 -10.99
C PHE A 172 2.15 24.26 -10.15
N GLN A 173 1.50 25.39 -10.41
CA GLN A 173 0.25 25.73 -9.71
C GLN A 173 -0.89 24.78 -10.11
N ASN A 174 -0.95 24.41 -11.39
CA ASN A 174 -1.91 23.42 -11.88
C ASN A 174 -1.66 22.04 -11.27
N ALA A 175 -0.38 21.61 -11.17
CA ALA A 175 -0.02 20.36 -10.52
C ALA A 175 -0.36 20.38 -9.02
N LEU A 176 -0.12 21.50 -8.33
CA LEU A 176 -0.47 21.69 -6.92
C LEU A 176 -1.98 21.63 -6.70
N ALA A 177 -2.76 22.27 -7.59
CA ALA A 177 -4.21 22.25 -7.54
C ALA A 177 -4.78 20.84 -7.76
N ALA A 178 -4.22 20.07 -8.69
CA ALA A 178 -4.62 18.68 -8.92
C ALA A 178 -4.43 17.81 -7.66
N VAL A 179 -3.24 17.86 -7.03
CA VAL A 179 -2.98 17.11 -5.79
C VAL A 179 -3.86 17.60 -4.64
N SER A 180 -4.13 18.91 -4.55
CA SER A 180 -5.03 19.45 -3.52
C SER A 180 -6.47 18.97 -3.69
N ASN A 181 -6.96 18.84 -4.92
CA ASN A 181 -8.28 18.27 -5.21
C ASN A 181 -8.35 16.79 -4.81
N ASP A 182 -7.28 16.02 -5.05
CA ASP A 182 -7.19 14.63 -4.60
C ASP A 182 -7.23 14.53 -3.06
N ILE A 183 -6.58 15.44 -2.34
CA ILE A 183 -6.65 15.50 -0.86
C ILE A 183 -8.10 15.77 -0.41
N ILE A 184 -8.76 16.76 -0.99
CA ILE A 184 -10.16 17.09 -0.65
C ILE A 184 -11.06 15.89 -0.91
N PHE A 185 -10.91 15.25 -2.08
CA PHE A 185 -11.66 14.05 -2.43
C PHE A 185 -11.49 12.93 -1.39
N LEU A 186 -10.26 12.69 -0.90
CA LEU A 186 -10.01 11.67 0.12
C LEU A 186 -10.63 12.02 1.48
N LEU A 187 -10.59 13.29 1.88
CA LEU A 187 -11.23 13.76 3.11
C LEU A 187 -12.76 13.60 3.04
N GLU A 188 -13.37 13.95 1.90
CA GLU A 188 -14.80 13.73 1.64
C GLU A 188 -15.16 12.23 1.65
N ALA A 189 -14.33 11.39 1.01
CA ALA A 189 -14.52 9.94 0.96
C ALA A 189 -14.50 9.27 2.35
N MET A 190 -13.67 9.79 3.27
CA MET A 190 -13.62 9.35 4.66
C MET A 190 -14.76 9.93 5.53
N GLY A 191 -15.58 10.83 4.99
CA GLY A 191 -16.63 11.51 5.75
C GLY A 191 -16.11 12.63 6.66
N CYS A 192 -14.88 13.10 6.46
CA CYS A 192 -14.30 14.23 7.20
C CYS A 192 -14.74 15.60 6.65
N GLY A 193 -15.72 15.64 5.75
CA GLY A 193 -16.21 16.85 5.07
C GLY A 193 -17.66 17.18 5.39
N THR A 194 -17.85 18.35 6.03
CA THR A 194 -19.09 19.12 6.29
C THR A 194 -19.92 18.83 7.56
N ASP A 195 -19.30 18.96 8.74
CA ASP A 195 -19.95 19.70 9.84
C ASP A 195 -19.35 21.11 9.88
N ASN A 196 -20.15 22.10 9.47
CA ASN A 196 -19.83 23.53 9.57
C ASN A 196 -19.90 24.05 11.02
N ASP A 197 -19.77 23.18 12.03
CA ASP A 197 -20.02 23.50 13.43
C ASP A 197 -18.82 24.17 14.14
N TYR A 198 -17.67 24.28 13.49
CA TYR A 198 -16.49 24.94 14.07
C TYR A 198 -16.46 26.46 13.92
N LEU A 199 -17.41 27.07 13.20
CA LEU A 199 -17.51 28.53 13.02
C LEU A 199 -18.68 29.19 13.78
N ASN A 200 -19.46 28.43 14.56
CA ASN A 200 -20.61 28.95 15.32
C ASN A 200 -20.43 29.01 16.84
N ASN A 201 -19.27 28.60 17.39
CA ASN A 201 -19.02 28.64 18.83
C ASN A 201 -18.21 29.85 19.31
N GLU A 202 -18.24 30.96 18.57
CA GLU A 202 -17.84 32.27 19.08
C GLU A 202 -19.03 33.24 19.00
N LYS A 203 -19.98 33.08 19.92
CA LYS A 203 -20.86 34.14 20.48
C LYS A 203 -21.90 33.51 21.39
N THR A 204 -21.59 33.34 22.66
CA THR A 204 -22.62 33.36 23.72
C THR A 204 -21.99 33.74 25.05
N GLU A 205 -21.78 35.05 25.24
CA GLU A 205 -21.91 35.65 26.56
C GLU A 205 -22.94 36.79 26.45
N GLU A 206 -23.73 36.92 27.51
CA GLU A 206 -24.75 37.95 27.80
C GLU A 206 -26.24 37.63 27.49
N GLU A 207 -26.86 37.04 28.52
CA GLU A 207 -28.06 37.49 29.25
C GLU A 207 -29.26 38.13 28.52
N GLY A 208 -30.44 37.56 28.79
CA GLY A 208 -31.58 38.35 29.25
C GLY A 208 -32.68 38.74 28.25
N THR A 209 -33.88 38.21 28.51
CA THR A 209 -35.22 38.80 28.24
C THR A 209 -35.75 38.86 26.79
N ALA A 210 -36.85 38.12 26.54
CA ALA A 210 -37.82 38.37 25.47
C ALA A 210 -38.63 39.66 25.76
N PRO A 211 -39.27 40.39 24.80
CA PRO A 211 -40.25 39.81 23.86
C PRO A 211 -40.37 40.41 22.44
N LEU A 212 -41.06 39.61 21.61
CA LEU A 212 -41.88 39.87 20.42
C LEU A 212 -42.04 41.34 19.92
N SER A 213 -41.54 41.59 18.71
CA SER A 213 -42.28 42.43 17.74
C SER A 213 -42.09 41.91 16.31
N SER A 214 -43.23 41.85 15.62
CA SER A 214 -43.45 41.46 14.24
C SER A 214 -42.53 42.17 13.23
N VAL A 215 -42.04 41.45 12.21
CA VAL A 215 -42.26 41.84 10.80
C VAL A 215 -42.24 40.58 9.93
N ARG A 216 -43.23 40.52 9.03
CA ARG A 216 -43.56 39.47 8.08
C ARG A 216 -42.62 39.44 6.87
N THR A 217 -42.47 38.22 6.35
CA THR A 217 -42.47 37.80 4.93
C THR A 217 -41.27 38.09 4.01
N SER A 218 -40.57 36.98 3.73
CA SER A 218 -40.42 36.33 2.41
C SER A 218 -39.42 36.92 1.41
N SER A 219 -38.33 36.18 1.16
CA SER A 219 -38.08 35.64 -0.17
C SER A 219 -37.16 34.41 -0.12
N ARG A 220 -37.50 33.46 -0.98
CA ARG A 220 -36.95 32.12 -1.08
C ARG A 220 -35.55 32.13 -1.69
N LEU A 221 -34.59 31.48 -1.05
CA LEU A 221 -33.72 30.55 -1.77
C LEU A 221 -33.88 29.18 -1.13
N SER A 222 -34.36 28.27 -1.95
CA SER A 222 -34.66 26.89 -1.67
C SER A 222 -33.45 26.20 -1.01
N SER A 223 -33.56 25.88 0.28
CA SER A 223 -32.81 24.79 0.89
C SER A 223 -33.38 23.47 0.36
N GLN A 224 -33.09 23.18 -0.91
CA GLN A 224 -32.98 21.80 -1.36
C GLN A 224 -31.65 21.26 -0.83
N THR A 225 -31.55 21.07 0.50
CA THR A 225 -30.79 19.94 1.02
C THR A 225 -31.64 18.71 0.73
N ALA A 226 -31.66 18.34 -0.56
CA ALA A 226 -32.00 17.00 -0.96
C ALA A 226 -31.14 16.09 -0.08
N ARG A 227 -31.80 15.21 0.68
CA ARG A 227 -31.19 14.05 1.31
C ARG A 227 -30.54 13.23 0.19
N ARG A 228 -29.34 13.63 -0.23
CA ARG A 228 -28.46 12.79 -1.04
C ARG A 228 -28.12 11.67 -0.07
N ALA A 229 -28.59 10.47 -0.34
CA ALA A 229 -28.16 9.29 0.40
C ALA A 229 -26.63 9.29 0.33
N THR A 230 -25.97 9.78 1.38
CA THR A 230 -24.52 9.81 1.47
C THR A 230 -24.13 8.36 1.66
N GLU A 231 -23.67 7.75 0.56
CA GLU A 231 -22.99 6.46 0.58
C GLU A 231 -22.03 6.39 1.77
N PRO A 232 -21.97 5.25 2.49
CA PRO A 232 -21.26 5.14 3.76
C PRO A 232 -19.78 5.48 3.60
N PRO A 233 -19.18 6.22 4.55
CA PRO A 233 -17.78 6.64 4.46
C PRO A 233 -16.87 5.43 4.26
N ILE A 234 -15.84 5.60 3.43
CA ILE A 234 -14.83 4.57 3.23
C ILE A 234 -13.98 4.47 4.51
N PRO A 235 -13.64 3.26 4.99
CA PRO A 235 -12.77 3.10 6.14
C PRO A 235 -11.48 3.91 6.00
N SER A 236 -11.13 4.66 7.04
CA SER A 236 -9.95 5.54 7.01
C SER A 236 -8.67 4.78 6.68
N ALA A 237 -8.51 3.55 7.14
CA ALA A 237 -7.38 2.68 6.83
C ALA A 237 -7.13 2.54 5.31
N ASN A 238 -8.19 2.55 4.50
CA ASN A 238 -8.08 2.39 3.05
C ASN A 238 -7.70 3.69 2.33
N CYS A 239 -7.87 4.84 2.99
CA CYS A 239 -7.66 6.18 2.42
C CYS A 239 -6.40 6.87 2.96
N LEU A 240 -6.07 6.69 4.23
CA LEU A 240 -4.94 7.34 4.92
C LEU A 240 -3.59 7.17 4.20
N PRO A 241 -3.20 5.97 3.72
CA PRO A 241 -1.92 5.78 3.03
C PRO A 241 -1.80 6.63 1.76
N LEU A 242 -2.90 6.73 1.01
CA LEU A 242 -2.98 7.57 -0.18
C LEU A 242 -3.00 9.06 0.17
N LEU A 243 -3.73 9.45 1.22
CA LEU A 243 -3.73 10.82 1.73
C LEU A 243 -2.31 11.26 2.13
N MET A 244 -1.56 10.40 2.81
CA MET A 244 -0.17 10.67 3.17
C MET A 244 0.73 10.83 1.94
N ALA A 245 0.52 10.01 0.89
CA ALA A 245 1.23 10.17 -0.37
C ALA A 245 0.89 11.51 -1.07
N CYS A 246 -0.37 11.94 -1.06
CA CYS A 246 -0.82 13.21 -1.61
C CYS A 246 -0.25 14.41 -0.84
N LEU A 247 -0.29 14.39 0.49
CA LEU A 247 0.31 15.43 1.35
C LEU A 247 1.81 15.58 1.08
N HIS A 248 2.50 14.44 1.01
CA HIS A 248 3.92 14.41 0.69
C HIS A 248 4.22 15.01 -0.70
N ALA A 249 3.46 14.64 -1.73
CA ALA A 249 3.59 15.20 -3.07
C ALA A 249 3.35 16.72 -3.10
N ARG A 250 2.32 17.20 -2.40
CA ARG A 250 2.03 18.63 -2.27
C ARG A 250 3.23 19.39 -1.69
N ASP A 251 3.87 18.84 -0.67
CA ASP A 251 5.03 19.45 -0.01
C ASP A 251 6.28 19.44 -0.91
N ILE A 252 6.45 18.39 -1.73
CA ILE A 252 7.47 18.36 -2.79
C ILE A 252 7.23 19.49 -3.80
N ILE A 253 6.01 19.64 -4.32
CA ILE A 253 5.68 20.70 -5.29
C ILE A 253 5.97 22.08 -4.71
N ALA A 254 5.52 22.33 -3.48
CA ALA A 254 5.76 23.59 -2.79
C ALA A 254 7.27 23.87 -2.66
N THR A 255 8.07 22.84 -2.40
CA THR A 255 9.54 22.94 -2.35
C THR A 255 10.14 23.24 -3.72
N LEU A 256 9.67 22.58 -4.78
CA LEU A 256 10.14 22.82 -6.15
C LEU A 256 9.79 24.24 -6.64
N ILE A 257 8.60 24.75 -6.28
CA ILE A 257 8.18 26.14 -6.52
C ILE A 257 9.13 27.11 -5.80
N ARG A 258 9.36 26.92 -4.49
CA ARG A 258 10.26 27.78 -3.69
C ARG A 258 11.68 27.80 -4.24
N LYS A 259 12.19 26.67 -4.74
CA LYS A 259 13.51 26.57 -5.39
C LYS A 259 13.55 27.05 -6.84
N ASN A 260 12.43 27.52 -7.40
CA ASN A 260 12.27 27.92 -8.79
C ASN A 260 12.84 26.89 -9.78
N THR A 261 12.53 25.61 -9.54
CA THR A 261 13.06 24.51 -10.33
C THR A 261 12.46 24.52 -11.73
N SER A 262 13.29 24.36 -12.76
CA SER A 262 12.86 24.45 -14.17
C SER A 262 13.25 23.25 -15.03
N ARG A 263 14.10 22.34 -14.55
CA ARG A 263 14.60 21.20 -15.34
C ARG A 263 14.23 19.87 -14.68
N VAL A 264 13.94 18.86 -15.52
CA VAL A 264 13.60 17.49 -15.07
C VAL A 264 14.81 16.76 -14.49
N ASP A 265 16.01 17.08 -14.95
CA ASP A 265 17.26 16.44 -14.50
C ASP A 265 17.88 17.12 -13.26
N CYS A 266 17.16 18.02 -12.60
CA CYS A 266 17.67 18.68 -11.42
C CYS A 266 17.67 17.72 -10.21
N PHE A 267 18.70 17.83 -9.36
CA PHE A 267 18.78 17.00 -8.16
C PHE A 267 17.60 17.22 -7.21
N SER A 268 17.05 18.44 -7.13
CA SER A 268 15.86 18.73 -6.29
C SER A 268 14.63 17.89 -6.66
N TRP A 269 14.52 17.41 -7.90
CA TRP A 269 13.46 16.47 -8.32
C TRP A 269 13.95 15.02 -8.26
N LEU A 270 15.14 14.76 -8.79
CA LEU A 270 15.71 13.42 -8.87
C LEU A 270 16.02 12.80 -7.49
N SER A 271 16.14 13.61 -6.43
CA SER A 271 16.35 13.13 -5.06
C SER A 271 15.13 12.43 -4.46
N HIS A 272 13.95 12.62 -5.04
CA HIS A 272 12.71 12.00 -4.58
C HIS A 272 12.52 10.61 -5.22
N LEU A 273 11.83 9.71 -4.51
CA LEU A 273 11.47 8.40 -5.02
C LEU A 273 10.32 8.55 -6.04
N ARG A 274 10.59 8.17 -7.29
CA ARG A 274 9.64 8.27 -8.40
C ARG A 274 9.22 6.89 -8.87
N TYR A 275 7.98 6.80 -9.34
CA TYR A 275 7.34 5.56 -9.74
C TYR A 275 7.05 5.66 -11.23
N THR A 276 7.45 4.66 -11.99
CA THR A 276 7.25 4.62 -13.44
C THR A 276 6.67 3.28 -13.83
N TRP A 277 5.67 3.29 -14.71
CA TRP A 277 5.02 2.09 -15.20
C TRP A 277 5.54 1.73 -16.59
N GLN A 278 5.96 0.48 -16.76
CA GLN A 278 6.34 -0.08 -18.05
C GLN A 278 5.19 -0.92 -18.60
N SER A 279 4.38 -0.33 -19.50
CA SER A 279 3.18 -0.97 -20.04
C SER A 279 3.46 -2.26 -20.80
N SER A 280 4.61 -2.38 -21.47
CA SER A 280 4.98 -3.58 -22.25
C SER A 280 5.13 -4.84 -21.38
N GLU A 281 5.70 -4.71 -20.18
CA GLU A 281 5.98 -5.83 -19.28
C GLU A 281 5.02 -5.88 -18.08
N SER A 282 4.12 -4.89 -17.98
CA SER A 282 3.25 -4.65 -16.82
C SER A 282 4.06 -4.61 -15.52
N LYS A 283 5.16 -3.85 -15.53
CA LYS A 283 6.09 -3.73 -14.40
C LYS A 283 6.10 -2.32 -13.84
N LEU A 284 6.17 -2.25 -12.52
CA LEU A 284 6.39 -1.00 -11.80
C LEU A 284 7.87 -0.86 -11.47
N MET A 285 8.45 0.26 -11.87
CA MET A 285 9.86 0.58 -11.62
C MET A 285 9.95 1.76 -10.67
N LEU A 286 10.74 1.58 -9.62
CA LEU A 286 11.15 2.61 -8.67
C LEU A 286 12.39 3.31 -9.21
N GLN A 287 12.40 4.64 -9.17
CA GLN A 287 13.54 5.45 -9.60
C GLN A 287 13.95 6.41 -8.50
N ALA A 288 15.21 6.36 -8.09
CA ALA A 288 15.79 7.31 -7.13
C ALA A 288 17.18 7.73 -7.65
N ALA A 289 17.37 9.03 -7.85
CA ALA A 289 18.51 9.56 -8.61
C ALA A 289 18.67 8.85 -9.98
N HIS A 290 19.74 8.07 -10.14
CA HIS A 290 20.06 7.32 -11.35
C HIS A 290 19.77 5.81 -11.23
N CYS A 291 19.34 5.35 -10.05
CA CYS A 291 19.07 3.95 -9.80
C CYS A 291 17.63 3.60 -10.15
N ILE A 292 17.45 2.42 -10.75
CA ILE A 292 16.16 1.88 -11.14
C ILE A 292 16.03 0.49 -10.53
N LEU A 293 14.93 0.23 -9.82
CA LEU A 293 14.64 -1.05 -9.18
C LEU A 293 13.23 -1.51 -9.57
N GLU A 294 13.07 -2.79 -9.90
CA GLU A 294 11.74 -3.39 -10.14
C GLU A 294 11.01 -3.59 -8.81
N TYR A 295 9.73 -3.21 -8.74
CA TYR A 295 8.92 -3.44 -7.55
C TYR A 295 8.55 -4.92 -7.41
N GLY A 296 8.74 -5.48 -6.21
CA GLY A 296 8.58 -6.92 -5.95
C GLY A 296 7.14 -7.44 -5.88
N CYS A 297 6.12 -6.58 -5.97
CA CYS A 297 4.71 -6.95 -5.91
C CYS A 297 4.31 -7.76 -4.65
N GLU A 298 4.98 -7.51 -3.51
CA GLU A 298 4.56 -8.08 -2.23
C GLU A 298 3.25 -7.45 -1.75
N TYR A 299 2.38 -8.27 -1.17
CA TYR A 299 1.19 -7.78 -0.49
C TYR A 299 1.57 -7.08 0.82
N SER A 300 1.16 -5.82 0.96
CA SER A 300 1.49 -4.99 2.13
C SER A 300 0.27 -4.59 2.97
N GLY A 301 -0.95 -5.03 2.59
CA GLY A 301 -2.19 -4.52 3.17
C GLY A 301 -2.38 -3.02 2.89
N CYS A 302 -3.17 -2.36 3.75
CA CYS A 302 -3.33 -0.91 3.74
C CYS A 302 -2.02 -0.18 4.13
N GLY A 303 -1.09 -0.84 4.80
CA GLY A 303 0.13 -0.21 5.31
C GLY A 303 -0.10 0.52 6.63
N ALA A 304 1.01 0.82 7.34
CA ALA A 304 0.95 1.40 8.67
C ALA A 304 0.41 2.85 8.64
N PRO A 305 -0.60 3.21 9.45
CA PRO A 305 -1.20 4.55 9.46
C PRO A 305 -0.21 5.64 9.92
N ASP A 306 0.80 5.27 10.70
CA ASP A 306 1.77 6.20 11.29
C ASP A 306 2.97 6.51 10.37
N TYR A 307 3.03 5.92 9.17
CA TYR A 307 4.15 6.11 8.27
C TYR A 307 4.09 7.47 7.57
N VAL A 308 4.89 8.42 8.06
CA VAL A 308 5.08 9.75 7.45
C VAL A 308 6.41 9.80 6.70
N LEU A 309 6.36 10.16 5.41
CA LEU A 309 7.56 10.48 4.63
C LEU A 309 8.13 11.83 5.06
N THR A 310 9.30 11.82 5.68
CA THR A 310 10.05 12.99 6.13
C THR A 310 11.32 13.15 5.33
N GLN A 311 11.97 14.31 5.40
CA GLN A 311 13.23 14.54 4.69
C GLN A 311 14.34 13.55 5.07
N ILE A 312 14.35 13.07 6.32
CA ILE A 312 15.34 12.07 6.75
C ILE A 312 15.01 10.69 6.17
N SER A 313 13.74 10.27 6.19
CA SER A 313 13.35 8.97 5.61
C SER A 313 13.53 8.95 4.10
N GLU A 314 13.28 10.05 3.38
CA GLU A 314 13.58 10.18 1.96
C GLU A 314 15.06 9.99 1.64
N ARG A 315 15.95 10.61 2.43
CA ARG A 315 17.40 10.45 2.27
C ARG A 315 17.84 9.02 2.57
N SER A 316 17.28 8.40 3.60
CA SER A 316 17.53 6.99 3.93
C SER A 316 17.10 6.07 2.78
N ILE A 317 15.92 6.30 2.19
CA ILE A 317 15.43 5.55 1.02
C ILE A 317 16.37 5.72 -0.17
N LEU A 318 16.83 6.94 -0.45
CA LEU A 318 17.77 7.19 -1.54
C LEU A 318 19.07 6.40 -1.33
N VAL A 319 19.63 6.38 -0.12
CA VAL A 319 20.83 5.60 0.20
C VAL A 319 20.58 4.10 0.05
N ILE A 320 19.44 3.60 0.56
CA ILE A 320 19.06 2.18 0.44
C ILE A 320 18.98 1.76 -1.02
N ILE A 321 18.26 2.52 -1.86
CA ILE A 321 18.09 2.18 -3.27
C ILE A 321 19.43 2.19 -4.02
N ASN A 322 20.29 3.17 -3.75
CA ASN A 322 21.64 3.21 -4.34
C ASN A 322 22.48 1.99 -3.91
N ALA A 323 22.47 1.64 -2.62
CA ALA A 323 23.21 0.49 -2.10
C ALA A 323 22.71 -0.83 -2.69
N LEU A 324 21.38 -1.01 -2.76
CA LEU A 324 20.74 -2.17 -3.38
C LEU A 324 21.10 -2.27 -4.86
N SER A 325 21.04 -1.16 -5.61
CA SER A 325 21.44 -1.15 -7.02
C SER A 325 22.93 -1.50 -7.20
N ALA A 326 23.78 -1.12 -6.25
CA ALA A 326 25.21 -1.46 -6.23
C ALA A 326 25.50 -2.86 -5.67
N HIS A 327 24.49 -3.63 -5.28
CA HIS A 327 24.64 -4.96 -4.65
C HIS A 327 25.49 -4.91 -3.36
N THR A 328 25.35 -3.83 -2.61
CA THR A 328 26.04 -3.60 -1.33
C THR A 328 25.04 -3.43 -0.19
N PRO A 329 25.35 -3.88 1.04
CA PRO A 329 24.45 -3.70 2.17
C PRO A 329 24.38 -2.21 2.55
N PRO A 330 23.16 -1.62 2.67
CA PRO A 330 23.03 -0.26 3.17
C PRO A 330 23.36 -0.20 4.66
N MET A 331 24.13 0.82 5.07
CA MET A 331 24.33 1.15 6.49
C MET A 331 23.78 2.54 6.76
N LEU A 332 22.80 2.62 7.65
CA LEU A 332 22.23 3.88 8.14
C LEU A 332 22.67 4.04 9.60
N PHE A 333 23.41 5.10 9.89
CA PHE A 333 23.83 5.44 11.25
C PHE A 333 22.91 6.53 11.80
N GLY A 334 22.37 6.32 13.00
CA GLY A 334 21.55 7.27 13.73
C GLY A 334 21.73 7.08 15.23
N GLU A 335 21.42 8.11 16.00
CA GLU A 335 21.27 8.00 17.45
C GLU A 335 19.94 7.28 17.74
N LEU A 336 19.96 6.26 18.61
CA LEU A 336 18.80 5.46 19.01
C LEU A 336 17.87 6.23 19.95
#